data_AF-A0A523NGP6-F1
#
_entry.id   AF-A0A523NGP6-F1
#
_cell.length_a   1.000
_cell.length_b   1.000
_cell.length_c   1.000
_cell.angle_alpha   90.00
_cell.angle_beta   90.00
_cell.angle_gamma   90.00
#
_symmetry.space_group_name_H-M   'P 1'
#
loop_
_entity.id
_entity.type
_entity.pdbx_description
1 polymer ?
#
loop_
_entity_poly.entity_id
_entity_poly.type
_entity_poly.pdbx_seq_one_letter_code
_entity_poly.pdbx_strand_id
1 'polypeptide(L)'
;MAIEQPRDMLVECQECRIENVFTDYTPATFILCNQCREQMLHPNLNESHNEYRCDDCGFSICLLKKTEFAEGETPCRCESLNIHRVNPSTLYEDALKAGAFEENDLDAKDFDWFRSEDITASDGYNEIFDQDPGNN
;
A
#
# COMPACT_ATOMS: atom_id res chain seq x y z
N MET A 1 -6.47 -19.44 -11.62
CA MET A 1 -5.15 -19.90 -11.18
C MET A 1 -4.66 -18.85 -10.21
N ALA A 2 -4.42 -19.21 -8.95
CA ALA A 2 -3.92 -18.27 -7.95
C ALA A 2 -2.56 -17.73 -8.44
N ILE A 3 -2.39 -16.43 -8.44
CA ILE A 3 -1.17 -15.82 -8.94
C ILE A 3 -0.12 -15.91 -7.83
N GLU A 4 0.68 -16.99 -7.85
CA GLU A 4 1.68 -17.30 -6.82
C GLU A 4 2.99 -16.52 -6.98
N GLN A 5 3.23 -15.91 -8.15
CA GLN A 5 4.47 -15.15 -8.38
C GLN A 5 4.32 -13.69 -7.92
N PRO A 6 5.31 -13.15 -7.19
CA PRO A 6 5.33 -11.75 -6.82
C PRO A 6 5.33 -10.90 -8.09
N ARG A 7 4.51 -9.85 -8.11
CA ARG A 7 4.43 -8.93 -9.22
C ARG A 7 4.26 -7.51 -8.73
N ASP A 8 4.77 -6.57 -9.50
CA ASP A 8 4.50 -5.17 -9.23
C ASP A 8 3.05 -4.82 -9.58
N MET A 9 2.43 -3.97 -8.76
CA MET A 9 1.04 -3.57 -8.90
C MET A 9 0.87 -2.08 -8.64
N LEU A 10 0.15 -1.38 -9.51
CA LEU A 10 -0.33 -0.02 -9.29
C LEU A 10 -1.82 -0.07 -8.95
N VAL A 11 -2.24 0.61 -7.88
CA VAL A 11 -3.65 0.74 -7.49
C VAL A 11 -3.99 2.20 -7.23
N GLU A 12 -5.02 2.70 -7.90
CA GLU A 12 -5.61 4.01 -7.61
C GLU A 12 -6.49 3.93 -6.37
N CYS A 13 -6.31 4.85 -5.41
CA CYS A 13 -7.14 4.85 -4.20
C CYS A 13 -8.55 5.39 -4.50
N GLN A 14 -9.59 4.69 -4.06
CA GLN A 14 -10.98 5.15 -4.25
C GLN A 14 -11.28 6.50 -3.57
N GLU A 15 -10.74 6.73 -2.36
CA GLU A 15 -11.08 7.89 -1.55
C GLU A 15 -10.28 9.13 -1.95
N CYS A 16 -8.95 9.01 -2.05
CA CYS A 16 -8.08 10.15 -2.34
C CYS A 16 -7.62 10.25 -3.80
N ARG A 17 -7.92 9.24 -4.64
CA ARG A 17 -7.53 9.17 -6.07
C ARG A 17 -6.03 9.21 -6.35
N ILE A 18 -5.23 8.91 -5.33
CA ILE A 18 -3.78 8.84 -5.47
C ILE A 18 -3.40 7.41 -5.85
N GLU A 19 -2.59 7.31 -6.90
CA GLU A 19 -2.01 6.07 -7.38
C GLU A 19 -0.91 5.60 -6.42
N ASN A 20 -0.97 4.33 -6.04
CA ASN A 20 0.00 3.69 -5.15
C ASN A 20 0.66 2.53 -5.90
N VAL A 21 1.98 2.48 -5.88
CA VAL A 21 2.76 1.40 -6.47
C VAL A 21 3.24 0.48 -5.35
N PHE A 22 2.88 -0.79 -5.45
CA PHE A 22 3.33 -1.87 -4.60
C PHE A 22 4.30 -2.73 -5.40
N THR A 23 5.52 -2.89 -4.89
CA THR A 23 6.52 -3.76 -5.50
C THR A 23 6.41 -5.16 -4.89
N ASP A 24 6.69 -6.19 -5.67
CA ASP A 24 6.65 -7.60 -5.23
C ASP A 24 5.34 -8.00 -4.53
N TYR A 25 4.20 -7.48 -5.00
CA TYR A 25 2.89 -7.78 -4.44
C TYR A 25 2.58 -9.28 -4.56
N THR A 26 2.16 -9.86 -3.43
CA THR A 26 1.60 -11.20 -3.35
C THR A 26 0.18 -11.12 -2.81
N PRO A 27 -0.70 -12.10 -3.09
CA PRO A 27 -2.04 -12.11 -2.52
C PRO A 27 -2.06 -12.10 -0.98
N ALA A 28 -1.00 -12.57 -0.30
CA ALA A 28 -0.91 -12.50 1.16
C ALA A 28 -0.58 -11.09 1.70
N THR A 29 -0.20 -10.15 0.83
CA THR A 29 0.20 -8.80 1.22
C THR A 29 -1.04 -7.94 1.50
N PHE A 30 -1.18 -7.46 2.74
CA PHE A 30 -2.13 -6.41 3.06
C PHE A 30 -1.67 -5.06 2.52
N ILE A 31 -2.50 -4.40 1.71
CA ILE A 31 -2.14 -3.12 1.09
C ILE A 31 -3.08 -1.99 1.52
N LEU A 32 -2.46 -0.88 1.93
CA LEU A 32 -3.12 0.35 2.35
C LEU A 32 -2.68 1.52 1.47
N CYS A 33 -3.54 2.52 1.33
CA CYS A 33 -3.19 3.78 0.71
C CYS A 33 -2.09 4.49 1.51
N ASN A 34 -1.04 4.97 0.86
CA ASN A 34 0.04 5.71 1.52
C ASN A 34 -0.41 7.04 2.11
N GLN A 35 -1.55 7.59 1.66
CA GLN A 35 -2.00 8.94 2.01
C GLN A 35 -3.15 8.93 3.01
N CYS A 36 -4.23 8.21 2.73
CA CYS A 36 -5.40 8.15 3.62
C CYS A 36 -5.48 6.87 4.47
N ARG A 37 -4.54 5.94 4.32
CA ARG A 37 -4.52 4.64 5.02
C ARG A 37 -5.74 3.75 4.78
N GLU A 38 -6.55 4.09 3.78
CA GLU A 38 -7.69 3.26 3.36
C GLU A 38 -7.23 1.96 2.73
N GLN A 39 -8.01 0.90 2.94
CA GLN A 39 -7.79 -0.41 2.35
C GLN A 39 -7.97 -0.34 0.83
N MET A 40 -6.99 -0.83 0.08
CA MET A 40 -6.98 -0.69 -1.39
C MET A 40 -7.68 -1.85 -2.11
N LEU A 41 -7.82 -3.01 -1.45
CA LEU A 41 -8.54 -4.18 -1.99
C LEU A 41 -9.78 -4.44 -1.16
N HIS A 42 -10.96 -4.26 -1.74
CA HIS A 42 -12.25 -4.38 -1.08
C HIS A 42 -13.19 -5.33 -1.84
N PRO A 43 -14.25 -5.86 -1.19
CA PRO A 43 -15.20 -6.78 -1.84
C PRO A 43 -15.78 -6.26 -3.15
N ASN A 44 -16.00 -4.95 -3.23
CA ASN A 44 -16.62 -4.28 -4.37
C ASN A 44 -15.58 -3.67 -5.31
N LEU A 45 -14.36 -4.21 -5.35
CA LEU A 45 -13.28 -3.72 -6.21
C LEU A 45 -13.73 -3.70 -7.69
N ASN A 46 -14.41 -4.75 -8.15
CA ASN A 46 -14.93 -4.86 -9.51
C ASN A 46 -16.00 -3.81 -9.86
N GLU A 47 -16.65 -3.19 -8.87
CA GLU A 47 -17.62 -2.12 -9.11
C GLU A 47 -16.92 -0.78 -9.34
N SER A 48 -15.82 -0.54 -8.63
CA SER A 48 -15.10 0.74 -8.57
C SER A 48 -13.91 0.81 -9.54
N HIS A 49 -13.23 -0.31 -9.78
CA HIS A 49 -11.98 -0.37 -10.53
C HIS A 49 -12.06 -1.25 -11.77
N ASN A 50 -11.13 -1.03 -12.69
CA ASN A 50 -10.74 -1.93 -13.77
C ASN A 50 -9.33 -2.41 -13.50
N GLU A 51 -9.10 -3.72 -13.65
CA GLU A 51 -7.76 -4.28 -13.67
C GLU A 51 -7.27 -4.39 -15.13
N TYR A 52 -6.04 -3.98 -15.35
CA TYR A 52 -5.28 -4.17 -16.58
C TYR A 52 -3.99 -4.90 -16.25
N ARG A 53 -3.53 -5.75 -17.16
CA ARG A 53 -2.30 -6.52 -16.97
C ARG A 53 -1.43 -6.43 -18.19
N CYS A 54 -0.15 -6.19 -17.97
CA CYS A 54 0.85 -6.29 -19.03
C CYS A 54 1.26 -7.75 -19.26
N ASP A 55 1.21 -8.21 -20.51
CA ASP A 55 1.59 -9.58 -20.87
C ASP A 55 3.11 -9.81 -20.84
N ASP A 56 3.90 -8.75 -21.02
CA ASP A 56 5.36 -8.87 -21.12
C ASP A 56 6.07 -8.87 -19.76
N CYS A 57 5.65 -8.03 -18.82
CA CYS A 57 6.26 -7.94 -17.48
C CYS A 57 5.35 -8.42 -16.33
N GLY A 58 4.08 -8.71 -16.61
CA GLY A 58 3.13 -9.15 -15.59
C GLY A 58 2.64 -8.05 -14.65
N PHE A 59 3.01 -6.78 -14.88
CA PHE A 59 2.58 -5.63 -14.06
C PHE A 59 1.05 -5.50 -14.07
N SER A 60 0.46 -5.38 -12.88
CA SER A 60 -0.98 -5.17 -12.69
C SER A 60 -1.28 -3.69 -12.47
N ILE A 61 -2.30 -3.16 -13.14
CA ILE A 61 -2.75 -1.77 -13.06
C ILE A 61 -4.22 -1.79 -12.68
N CYS A 62 -4.56 -1.28 -11.50
CA CYS A 62 -5.92 -1.18 -10.99
C CYS A 62 -6.31 0.30 -10.91
N LEU A 63 -7.10 0.75 -11.88
CA LEU A 63 -7.53 2.14 -11.97
C LEU A 63 -9.02 2.24 -11.70
N LEU A 64 -9.48 3.38 -11.19
CA LEU A 64 -10.91 3.64 -11.08
C LEU A 64 -11.56 3.62 -12.46
N LYS A 65 -12.81 3.17 -12.55
CA LYS A 65 -13.56 3.16 -13.81
C LYS A 65 -13.75 4.55 -14.43
N LYS A 66 -13.59 5.60 -13.63
CA LYS A 66 -13.65 7.00 -14.08
C LYS A 66 -12.35 7.46 -14.73
N THR A 67 -11.26 6.76 -14.48
CA THR A 67 -9.93 7.08 -15.02
C THR A 67 -9.85 6.57 -16.44
N GLU A 68 -9.58 7.47 -17.37
CA GLU A 68 -9.45 7.13 -18.78
C GLU A 68 -8.15 6.36 -19.00
N PHE A 69 -8.27 5.15 -19.55
CA PHE A 69 -7.14 4.30 -19.91
C PHE A 69 -7.28 3.86 -21.35
N ALA A 70 -6.37 4.34 -22.21
CA ALA A 70 -6.35 3.98 -23.63
C ALA A 70 -5.49 2.72 -23.83
N GLU A 71 -6.16 1.59 -24.01
CA GLU A 71 -5.51 0.31 -24.32
C GLU A 71 -4.71 0.42 -25.63
N GLY A 72 -3.43 0.04 -25.61
CA GLY A 72 -2.54 0.09 -26.77
C GLY A 72 -1.86 1.45 -27.03
N GLU A 73 -2.25 2.52 -26.35
CA GLU A 73 -1.57 3.82 -26.41
C GLU A 73 -0.78 4.13 -25.13
N THR A 74 -1.23 3.58 -24.01
CA THR A 74 -0.59 3.76 -22.70
C THR A 74 0.54 2.76 -22.52
N PRO A 75 1.81 3.20 -22.40
CA PRO A 75 2.93 2.29 -22.17
C PRO A 75 2.93 1.79 -20.73
N CYS A 76 3.26 0.51 -20.56
CA CYS A 76 3.57 -0.07 -19.27
C CYS A 76 4.94 0.46 -18.77
N ARG A 77 5.27 0.20 -17.50
CA ARG A 77 6.59 0.47 -16.92
C ARG A 77 7.74 -0.19 -17.69
N CYS A 78 7.48 -1.32 -18.36
CA CYS A 78 8.44 -2.01 -19.23
C CYS A 78 8.49 -1.47 -20.67
N GLU A 79 7.83 -0.34 -20.95
CA GLU A 79 7.69 0.28 -22.28
C GLU A 79 6.86 -0.53 -23.28
N SER A 80 6.29 -1.67 -22.87
CA SER A 80 5.37 -2.42 -23.70
C SER A 80 3.98 -1.77 -23.76
N LEU A 81 3.33 -1.93 -24.92
CA LEU A 81 1.93 -1.56 -25.17
C LEU A 81 0.99 -2.77 -25.05
N ASN A 82 1.54 -3.97 -24.79
CA ASN A 82 0.77 -5.21 -24.65
C ASN A 82 0.12 -5.26 -23.26
N ILE A 83 -0.91 -4.43 -23.09
CA ILE A 83 -1.72 -4.36 -21.88
C ILE A 83 -3.13 -4.78 -22.27
N HIS A 84 -3.68 -5.77 -21.57
CA HIS A 84 -5.06 -6.18 -21.74
C HIS A 84 -5.87 -5.96 -20.46
N ARG A 85 -7.17 -5.74 -20.61
CA ARG A 85 -8.08 -5.61 -19.47
C ARG A 85 -8.47 -6.97 -18.93
N VAL A 86 -8.39 -7.13 -17.60
CA VAL A 86 -8.84 -8.31 -16.87
C VAL A 86 -10.21 -7.99 -16.24
N ASN A 87 -11.26 -8.70 -16.65
CA ASN A 87 -12.60 -8.53 -16.10
C ASN A 87 -13.33 -9.88 -16.03
N PRO A 88 -13.79 -10.33 -14.84
CA PRO A 88 -13.66 -9.70 -13.52
C PRO A 88 -12.25 -9.83 -12.93
N SER A 89 -11.85 -8.87 -12.10
CA SER A 89 -10.64 -8.95 -11.28
C SER A 89 -10.82 -9.97 -10.15
N THR A 90 -9.81 -10.81 -9.92
CA THR A 90 -9.77 -11.80 -8.83
C THR A 90 -8.94 -11.34 -7.64
N LEU A 91 -8.40 -10.12 -7.66
CA LEU A 91 -7.43 -9.63 -6.67
C LEU A 91 -7.94 -9.73 -5.23
N TYR A 92 -9.18 -9.30 -4.99
CA TYR A 92 -9.77 -9.36 -3.66
C TYR A 92 -10.01 -10.79 -3.18
N GLU A 93 -10.51 -11.67 -4.05
CA GLU A 93 -10.74 -13.07 -3.70
C GLU A 93 -9.44 -13.82 -3.41
N ASP A 94 -8.40 -13.54 -4.20
CA ASP A 94 -7.07 -14.11 -4.01
C ASP A 94 -6.46 -13.60 -2.70
N ALA A 95 -6.62 -12.31 -2.37
CA ALA A 95 -6.13 -11.74 -1.13
C ALA A 95 -6.85 -12.31 0.11
N LEU A 96 -8.16 -12.49 0.01
CA LEU A 96 -8.97 -13.13 1.05
C LEU A 96 -8.54 -14.58 1.29
N LYS A 97 -8.33 -15.36 0.23
CA LYS A 97 -7.87 -16.76 0.33
C LYS A 97 -6.46 -16.89 0.90
N ALA A 98 -5.61 -15.90 0.65
CA ALA A 98 -4.24 -15.88 1.14
C ALA A 98 -4.11 -15.34 2.58
N GLY A 99 -5.22 -14.95 3.22
CA GLY A 99 -5.22 -14.47 4.60
C GLY A 99 -4.66 -13.06 4.76
N ALA A 100 -4.62 -12.24 3.71
CA ALA A 100 -4.08 -10.87 3.79
C ALA A 100 -4.83 -9.97 4.79
N PHE A 101 -6.06 -10.32 5.15
CA PHE A 101 -6.90 -9.56 6.07
C PHE A 101 -6.98 -10.19 7.47
N GLU A 102 -6.28 -11.31 7.71
CA GLU A 102 -6.24 -11.93 9.03
C GLU A 102 -5.25 -11.17 9.91
N GLU A 103 -5.71 -10.66 11.05
CA GLU A 103 -4.82 -10.10 12.07
C GLU A 103 -3.95 -11.25 12.62
N ASN A 104 -2.64 -11.19 12.39
CA ASN A 104 -1.72 -12.05 13.13
C ASN A 104 -1.81 -11.65 14.60
N ASP A 105 -2.47 -12.47 15.41
CA ASP A 105 -2.59 -12.41 16.87
C ASP A 105 -1.23 -12.42 17.63
N LEU A 106 -0.11 -12.27 16.93
CA LEU A 106 1.25 -12.36 17.45
C LEU A 106 1.79 -11.05 18.03
N ASP A 107 1.15 -9.90 17.77
CA ASP A 107 1.65 -8.57 18.18
C ASP A 107 0.99 -8.00 19.45
N ALA A 108 0.14 -8.75 20.15
CA ALA A 108 -0.49 -8.27 21.38
C ALA A 108 0.44 -8.27 22.62
N LYS A 109 1.76 -8.49 22.47
CA LYS A 109 2.66 -8.70 23.62
C LYS A 109 3.91 -7.84 23.72
N ASP A 110 4.15 -6.88 22.83
CA ASP A 110 5.37 -6.05 22.94
C ASP A 110 5.24 -4.63 22.38
N PHE A 111 4.09 -3.98 22.59
CA PHE A 111 3.99 -2.52 22.45
C PHE A 111 4.63 -1.82 23.65
N ASP A 112 5.94 -1.96 23.79
CA ASP A 112 6.78 -1.10 24.63
C ASP A 112 7.02 0.25 23.91
N TRP A 113 5.93 0.85 23.42
CA TRP A 113 5.87 2.25 22.98
C TRP A 113 5.62 3.18 24.17
N PHE A 114 5.60 2.63 25.40
CA PHE A 114 5.96 3.41 26.56
C PHE A 114 7.43 3.80 26.41
N ARG A 115 7.71 5.10 26.48
CA ARG A 115 9.08 5.54 26.76
C ARG A 115 9.49 4.85 28.05
N SER A 116 10.36 3.86 27.95
CA SER A 116 10.95 3.20 29.09
C SER A 116 11.96 4.16 29.70
N GLU A 117 11.49 5.05 30.57
CA GLU A 117 12.31 5.73 31.56
C GLU A 117 11.42 6.33 32.64
N ASP A 118 11.52 5.77 33.85
CA ASP A 118 11.25 6.51 35.09
C ASP A 118 12.31 7.63 35.15
N ILE A 119 12.06 8.73 34.43
CA ILE A 119 12.82 9.95 34.64
C ILE A 119 12.37 10.43 36.02
N THR A 120 13.11 10.05 37.06
CA THR A 120 13.25 10.88 38.24
C THR A 120 13.74 12.22 37.74
N ALA A 121 12.80 13.10 37.42
CA ALA A 121 13.05 14.45 36.94
C ALA A 121 13.68 15.23 38.09
N SER A 122 14.99 15.06 38.28
CA SER A 122 15.79 16.07 38.94
C SER A 122 15.86 17.25 37.97
N ASP A 123 14.88 18.15 38.08
CA ASP A 123 14.93 19.61 37.89
C ASP A 123 15.88 20.21 36.82
N GLY A 124 16.18 19.52 35.71
CA GLY A 124 17.20 19.95 34.73
C GLY A 124 16.67 20.26 33.32
N TYR A 125 15.37 20.14 33.06
CA TYR A 125 14.83 20.37 31.71
C TYR A 125 14.83 21.85 31.29
N ASN A 126 14.70 22.77 32.25
CA ASN A 126 14.72 24.21 31.98
C ASN A 126 16.16 24.74 31.82
N GLU A 127 17.16 24.10 32.43
CA GLU A 127 18.55 24.56 32.38
C GLU A 127 19.21 24.39 30.99
N ILE A 128 18.69 23.50 30.15
CA ILE A 128 19.20 23.25 28.79
C ILE A 128 18.91 24.44 27.85
N PHE A 129 17.82 25.17 28.10
CA PHE A 129 17.41 26.32 27.28
C PHE A 129 17.89 27.66 27.83
N ASP A 130 18.28 27.70 29.10
CA ASP A 130 18.76 28.91 29.78
C ASP A 130 20.29 29.10 29.70
N GLN A 131 21.03 28.14 29.13
CA GLN A 131 22.48 28.29 28.87
C GLN A 131 22.71 29.13 27.61
N ASP A 132 22.87 30.44 27.80
CA ASP A 132 23.30 31.37 26.76
C ASP A 132 24.73 31.00 26.27
N PRO A 133 24.92 30.64 24.98
CA PRO A 133 26.24 30.26 24.45
C PRO A 133 27.24 31.43 24.36
N GLY A 134 26.86 32.63 24.79
CA GLY A 134 27.64 33.87 24.66
C GLY A 134 28.65 34.18 25.76
N ASN A 135 28.79 33.39 26.83
CA ASN A 135 29.74 33.70 27.91
C ASN A 135 31.02 32.84 27.83
N ASN A 136 32.06 33.41 27.21
CA ASN A 136 33.46 33.01 27.40
C ASN A 136 34.31 34.26 27.60
#